data_AF-A0A9R1N028-F1
#
_entry.id   AF-A0A9R1N028-F1
#
_cell.length_a   1.000
_cell.length_b   1.000
_cell.length_c   1.000
_cell.angle_alpha   90.00
_cell.angle_beta   90.00
_cell.angle_gamma   90.00
#
_symmetry.space_group_name_H-M   'P 1'
#
loop_
_entity.id
_entity.type
_entity.pdbx_description
1 polymer ?
#
loop_
_entity_poly.entity_id
_entity_poly.type
_entity_poly.pdbx_seq_one_letter_code
_entity_poly.pdbx_strand_id
1 'polypeptide(L)'
;MSVAAESPSPSLSSLSEDEDFADILDAELELASAADSASPGEPPGSPSDEEEEEEEDLVVELDAVGQGSNKRRRLEEHHQDQGTATRPEEDAIGSVKDAQIKICPPHPGFFGGLCFRCGKSQDEEDVPGIAFGYIHKVLRLGTSEMDRLRGSEVKNLLRERKLVLILDLDHTLINSTRLHDISSAEMDLGIQSAASKNDPDGSLFTLQGMHMLTKLRPFVRKFLEEASSMFEMYIYTMGDKAYAVEIAKLLDPGNVYFDSKVISNADCTQRHQKGLDVVLGADSVAVILDDTEYVWQKHKENLILMERYHYFAASCRQFGFSNQSLSEMMQDERESDGALATILNVLKRIHTIFFDSGVETALSSRDVRQVIKRVRQEVLQGCKLVFSRVFPSDCHPQDQIMWKMAEQLGAVCCSEVDPSVTHVVAVHAGTEKARWAAVNKKFLLHPRWIEACNYRWHRQPEEDFPVPGLKEDKGKEKVTEDATCN
;
A
#
# COMPACT_ATOMS: atom_id res chain seq x y z
N MET A 1 62.16 23.33 4.92
CA MET A 1 60.72 23.34 5.28
C MET A 1 59.94 23.12 4.00
N SER A 2 59.04 22.17 3.83
CA SER A 2 58.62 21.05 4.65
C SER A 2 57.96 20.04 3.70
N VAL A 3 58.35 18.78 3.85
CA VAL A 3 57.62 17.52 3.64
C VAL A 3 56.37 17.54 2.73
N ALA A 4 56.54 16.91 1.56
CA ALA A 4 55.48 16.18 0.88
C ALA A 4 55.28 14.83 1.59
N ALA A 5 54.03 14.48 1.89
CA ALA A 5 53.63 13.15 2.32
C ALA A 5 52.29 12.82 1.62
N GLU A 6 52.39 12.10 0.51
CA GLU A 6 51.28 11.31 -0.02
C GLU A 6 51.12 10.07 0.87
N SER A 7 49.90 9.70 1.19
CA SER A 7 49.56 8.43 1.84
C SER A 7 48.49 7.71 1.01
N PRO A 8 48.52 6.36 1.00
CA PRO A 8 48.04 5.56 -0.11
C PRO A 8 46.58 5.12 0.05
N SER A 9 45.92 4.93 -1.09
CA SER A 9 44.66 4.19 -1.23
C SER A 9 44.82 2.73 -0.76
N PRO A 10 43.88 2.17 0.02
CA PRO A 10 43.93 0.76 0.36
C PRO A 10 43.50 -0.08 -0.85
N SER A 11 44.44 -0.89 -1.32
CA SER A 11 44.23 -2.01 -2.25
C SER A 11 43.43 -3.11 -1.55
N LEU A 12 42.26 -3.45 -2.08
CA LEU A 12 41.52 -4.67 -1.74
C LEU A 12 42.21 -5.87 -2.38
N SER A 13 43.24 -6.37 -1.72
CA SER A 13 43.86 -7.66 -2.05
C SER A 13 44.48 -8.26 -0.81
N SER A 14 43.64 -8.75 0.10
CA SER A 14 43.89 -9.82 1.08
C SER A 14 42.77 -9.81 2.12
N LEU A 15 41.65 -10.45 1.81
CA LEU A 15 40.75 -10.94 2.84
C LEU A 15 40.66 -12.44 2.66
N SER A 16 41.02 -13.12 3.74
CA SER A 16 41.00 -14.57 3.93
C SER A 16 39.62 -15.11 3.66
N GLU A 17 39.59 -16.19 2.87
CA GLU A 17 38.47 -17.11 2.79
C GLU A 17 38.20 -17.65 4.20
N ASP A 18 37.02 -17.36 4.75
CA ASP A 18 36.31 -17.98 5.89
C ASP A 18 35.53 -16.93 6.71
N GLU A 19 34.71 -16.10 6.04
CA GLU A 19 33.61 -15.39 6.71
C GLU A 19 32.29 -16.13 6.41
N ASP A 20 31.63 -16.59 7.48
CA ASP A 20 30.43 -17.40 7.43
C ASP A 20 29.27 -16.52 6.92
N PHE A 21 28.65 -16.90 5.81
CA PHE A 21 27.61 -16.11 5.13
C PHE A 21 26.36 -15.88 6.00
N ALA A 22 26.16 -16.71 7.04
CA ALA A 22 25.15 -16.49 8.06
C ALA A 22 25.42 -15.20 8.87
N ASP A 23 26.68 -14.89 9.17
CA ASP A 23 27.09 -13.68 9.89
C ASP A 23 26.93 -12.43 9.03
N ILE A 24 26.94 -12.55 7.70
CA ILE A 24 26.66 -11.42 6.78
C ILE A 24 25.16 -11.09 6.77
N LEU A 25 24.30 -12.11 6.69
CA LEU A 25 22.85 -11.91 6.79
C LEU A 25 22.44 -11.40 8.17
N ASP A 26 23.03 -11.93 9.23
CA ASP A 26 22.81 -11.44 10.59
C ASP A 26 23.43 -10.05 10.78
N ALA A 27 24.59 -9.70 10.21
CA ALA A 27 25.15 -8.34 10.27
C ALA A 27 24.33 -7.32 9.48
N GLU A 28 23.77 -7.70 8.32
CA GLU A 28 22.91 -6.84 7.51
C GLU A 28 21.52 -6.66 8.14
N LEU A 29 21.06 -7.65 8.94
CA LEU A 29 19.86 -7.57 9.78
C LEU A 29 20.11 -6.91 11.16
N GLU A 30 21.30 -7.02 11.75
CA GLU A 30 21.65 -6.46 13.06
C GLU A 30 22.10 -5.00 12.99
N LEU A 31 22.67 -4.53 11.87
CA LEU A 31 22.91 -3.11 11.62
C LEU A 31 21.61 -2.28 11.61
N ALA A 32 20.45 -2.92 11.43
CA ALA A 32 19.14 -2.32 11.61
C ALA A 32 18.66 -2.25 13.08
N SER A 33 19.34 -2.93 14.01
CA SER A 33 18.87 -3.10 15.41
C SER A 33 19.86 -2.71 16.50
N ALA A 34 21.14 -2.48 16.17
CA ALA A 34 22.20 -2.16 17.13
C ALA A 34 22.36 -0.65 17.39
N ALA A 35 21.29 0.00 17.82
CA ALA A 35 21.38 1.19 18.68
C ALA A 35 20.40 0.97 19.84
N ASP A 36 20.94 0.97 21.06
CA ASP A 36 20.26 0.73 22.34
C ASP A 36 19.88 -0.73 22.67
N SER A 37 20.80 -1.39 23.38
CA SER A 37 20.42 -2.41 24.38
C SER A 37 21.49 -2.54 25.48
N ALA A 38 21.04 -2.50 26.74
CA ALA A 38 21.70 -3.16 27.87
C ALA A 38 20.64 -3.64 28.90
N SER A 39 20.62 -4.97 29.09
CA SER A 39 19.72 -5.90 29.84
C SER A 39 19.74 -5.73 31.40
N PRO A 40 19.29 -6.67 32.29
CA PRO A 40 18.64 -8.03 32.19
C PRO A 40 17.45 -8.26 33.19
N GLY A 41 16.68 -9.36 33.32
CA GLY A 41 16.58 -10.72 32.78
C GLY A 41 15.46 -11.57 33.52
N GLU A 42 15.35 -12.87 33.18
CA GLU A 42 14.62 -14.01 33.86
C GLU A 42 13.09 -14.28 33.59
N PRO A 43 12.52 -15.50 33.82
CA PRO A 43 12.54 -16.71 32.95
C PRO A 43 11.10 -17.33 32.72
N PRO A 44 10.95 -18.48 32.00
CA PRO A 44 9.69 -18.84 31.31
C PRO A 44 8.81 -19.91 31.98
N GLY A 45 7.53 -19.98 31.56
CA GLY A 45 6.56 -21.02 31.91
C GLY A 45 5.84 -21.59 30.68
N SER A 46 5.64 -22.91 30.70
CA SER A 46 5.30 -23.87 29.64
C SER A 46 3.80 -23.93 29.24
N PRO A 47 3.44 -24.76 28.22
CA PRO A 47 2.26 -24.58 27.36
C PRO A 47 1.08 -25.52 27.69
N SER A 48 -0.03 -25.31 26.99
CA SER A 48 -1.08 -26.31 26.77
C SER A 48 -1.72 -26.10 25.38
N ASP A 49 -1.46 -27.04 24.46
CA ASP A 49 -2.41 -27.91 23.75
C ASP A 49 -3.91 -27.55 23.88
N GLU A 50 -4.81 -27.71 22.93
CA GLU A 50 -4.86 -28.26 21.55
C GLU A 50 -6.28 -27.85 21.06
N GLU A 51 -6.51 -27.95 19.75
CA GLU A 51 -7.71 -28.54 19.11
C GLU A 51 -8.10 -27.78 17.83
N GLU A 52 -7.91 -28.52 16.74
CA GLU A 52 -8.25 -28.26 15.36
C GLU A 52 -9.76 -28.47 15.12
N GLU A 53 -10.35 -27.68 14.24
CA GLU A 53 -11.56 -28.08 13.51
C GLU A 53 -11.33 -27.82 12.01
N GLU A 54 -11.28 -28.92 11.25
CA GLU A 54 -11.35 -28.99 9.80
C GLU A 54 -12.80 -28.74 9.34
N GLU A 55 -13.02 -28.02 8.24
CA GLU A 55 -14.18 -28.25 7.37
C GLU A 55 -13.82 -28.03 5.89
N GLU A 56 -14.54 -28.78 5.06
CA GLU A 56 -14.17 -29.32 3.75
C GLU A 56 -14.49 -28.41 2.56
N ASP A 57 -13.62 -28.43 1.54
CA ASP A 57 -13.83 -27.78 0.26
C ASP A 57 -14.68 -28.65 -0.70
N LEU A 58 -15.78 -28.09 -1.20
CA LEU A 58 -16.60 -28.64 -2.27
C LEU A 58 -16.10 -28.15 -3.65
N VAL A 59 -15.45 -29.05 -4.38
CA VAL A 59 -15.07 -28.87 -5.79
C VAL A 59 -16.23 -29.19 -6.74
N VAL A 60 -16.49 -28.29 -7.69
CA VAL A 60 -17.34 -28.54 -8.86
C VAL A 60 -16.48 -28.40 -10.11
N GLU A 61 -16.22 -29.53 -10.78
CA GLU A 61 -15.56 -29.62 -12.08
C GLU A 61 -16.45 -29.13 -13.22
N LEU A 62 -15.84 -28.49 -14.21
CA LEU A 62 -16.33 -28.44 -15.60
C LEU A 62 -15.14 -28.45 -16.57
N ASP A 63 -15.16 -29.45 -17.43
CA ASP A 63 -14.09 -29.89 -18.31
C ASP A 63 -14.03 -29.18 -19.68
N ALA A 64 -12.79 -28.97 -20.12
CA ALA A 64 -12.19 -29.32 -21.42
C ALA A 64 -12.41 -28.54 -22.76
N VAL A 65 -11.31 -28.63 -23.52
CA VAL A 65 -11.03 -28.53 -24.98
C VAL A 65 -10.40 -27.19 -25.46
N GLY A 66 -9.22 -27.14 -26.11
CA GLY A 66 -8.25 -28.17 -26.49
C GLY A 66 -7.08 -27.63 -27.35
N GLN A 67 -5.93 -28.32 -27.21
CA GLN A 67 -4.88 -28.67 -28.18
C GLN A 67 -4.01 -27.62 -28.93
N GLY A 68 -2.69 -27.89 -28.89
CA GLY A 68 -1.70 -27.35 -29.83
C GLY A 68 -0.25 -27.78 -29.53
N SER A 69 0.12 -29.00 -29.95
CA SER A 69 1.41 -29.70 -29.79
C SER A 69 2.61 -29.04 -30.49
N ASN A 70 3.85 -29.22 -29.98
CA ASN A 70 4.94 -29.88 -30.75
C ASN A 70 6.28 -30.14 -30.01
N LYS A 71 6.66 -31.43 -30.07
CA LYS A 71 7.92 -32.19 -29.94
C LYS A 71 9.29 -31.49 -29.87
N ARG A 72 10.08 -32.01 -28.90
CA ARG A 72 11.56 -32.03 -28.80
C ARG A 72 12.24 -32.79 -29.97
N ARG A 73 13.47 -32.39 -30.30
CA ARG A 73 14.51 -33.27 -30.90
C ARG A 73 15.87 -32.98 -30.28
N ARG A 74 16.54 -34.07 -29.89
CA ARG A 74 17.90 -34.22 -29.33
C ARG A 74 18.86 -34.55 -30.48
N LEU A 75 20.06 -34.00 -30.47
CA LEU A 75 21.19 -34.45 -31.27
C LEU A 75 22.41 -34.57 -30.35
N GLU A 76 23.00 -35.76 -30.39
CA GLU A 76 24.28 -36.14 -29.79
C GLU A 76 25.37 -35.92 -30.84
N GLU A 77 26.52 -35.39 -30.44
CA GLU A 77 27.76 -35.53 -31.21
C GLU A 77 28.86 -36.09 -30.31
N HIS A 78 29.55 -37.06 -30.90
CA HIS A 78 30.51 -37.98 -30.31
C HIS A 78 31.86 -37.63 -30.93
N HIS A 79 32.84 -37.23 -30.12
CA HIS A 79 34.24 -37.26 -30.54
C HIS A 79 35.11 -37.86 -29.43
N GLN A 80 35.86 -38.86 -29.87
CA GLN A 80 36.68 -39.77 -29.09
C GLN A 80 38.11 -39.52 -29.56
N ASP A 81 39.04 -39.28 -28.64
CA ASP A 81 40.46 -39.49 -28.93
C ASP A 81 41.19 -39.97 -27.68
N GLN A 82 41.94 -41.06 -27.84
CA GLN A 82 42.71 -41.75 -26.81
C GLN A 82 44.15 -41.24 -26.79
N GLY A 83 44.77 -41.18 -25.61
CA GLY A 83 46.21 -40.92 -25.52
C GLY A 83 46.84 -40.93 -24.13
N THR A 84 47.09 -42.13 -23.62
CA THR A 84 48.27 -42.52 -22.81
C THR A 84 48.40 -42.07 -21.34
N ALA A 85 48.76 -43.06 -20.52
CA ALA A 85 48.85 -43.04 -19.07
C ALA A 85 50.19 -42.53 -18.52
N THR A 86 50.10 -41.86 -17.36
CA THR A 86 51.12 -41.87 -16.29
C THR A 86 50.47 -41.41 -14.98
N ARG A 87 50.47 -42.26 -13.94
CA ARG A 87 50.29 -41.84 -12.53
C ARG A 87 51.65 -41.38 -11.99
N PRO A 88 51.70 -40.42 -11.06
CA PRO A 88 51.98 -40.86 -9.69
C PRO A 88 51.23 -40.09 -8.58
N GLU A 89 51.12 -40.82 -7.47
CA GLU A 89 51.17 -40.39 -6.07
C GLU A 89 49.96 -39.70 -5.41
N GLU A 90 49.39 -40.50 -4.50
CA GLU A 90 48.55 -40.13 -3.38
C GLU A 90 49.33 -39.20 -2.44
N ASP A 91 48.85 -37.96 -2.29
CA ASP A 91 49.09 -37.19 -1.08
C ASP A 91 47.76 -37.02 -0.35
N ALA A 92 47.78 -37.49 0.89
CA ALA A 92 46.66 -37.60 1.80
C ALA A 92 46.00 -36.24 2.02
N ILE A 93 44.77 -36.11 1.51
CA ILE A 93 43.84 -35.07 1.93
C ILE A 93 43.63 -35.26 3.44
N GLY A 94 44.14 -34.30 4.20
CA GLY A 94 43.86 -34.16 5.62
C GLY A 94 42.36 -34.20 5.85
N SER A 95 41.92 -35.24 6.55
CA SER A 95 40.54 -35.41 7.00
C SER A 95 40.20 -34.31 8.00
N VAL A 96 39.67 -33.18 7.53
CA VAL A 96 38.91 -32.27 8.40
C VAL A 96 37.52 -32.88 8.55
N LYS A 97 37.45 -33.90 9.41
CA LYS A 97 36.20 -34.32 10.04
C LYS A 97 36.06 -33.47 11.28
N ASP A 98 35.23 -32.43 11.19
CA ASP A 98 34.25 -32.00 12.21
C ASP A 98 33.94 -30.50 12.09
N ALA A 99 32.92 -30.19 11.29
CA ALA A 99 31.97 -29.13 11.58
C ALA A 99 30.60 -29.60 11.04
N GLN A 100 30.00 -30.54 11.77
CA GLN A 100 28.69 -31.10 11.42
C GLN A 100 27.60 -30.11 11.86
N ILE A 101 27.34 -29.04 11.10
CA ILE A 101 26.09 -28.28 11.25
C ILE A 101 24.99 -29.08 10.55
N LYS A 102 24.49 -30.11 11.23
CA LYS A 102 23.21 -30.72 10.88
C LYS A 102 22.19 -30.21 11.87
N ILE A 103 21.31 -29.31 11.42
CA ILE A 103 19.85 -29.49 11.54
C ILE A 103 19.18 -28.58 10.51
N CYS A 104 18.46 -29.22 9.60
CA CYS A 104 17.14 -28.86 9.06
C CYS A 104 16.46 -30.21 8.72
N PRO A 105 15.14 -30.43 8.88
CA PRO A 105 14.04 -29.46 8.96
C PRO A 105 13.58 -29.03 10.37
N PRO A 106 12.81 -27.90 10.50
CA PRO A 106 12.39 -27.00 9.41
C PRO A 106 13.55 -26.12 8.93
N HIS A 107 13.58 -25.85 7.62
CA HIS A 107 14.59 -24.98 7.02
C HIS A 107 14.23 -23.50 7.23
N PRO A 108 15.18 -22.66 7.70
CA PRO A 108 14.92 -21.24 7.91
C PRO A 108 14.72 -20.46 6.60
N GLY A 109 15.32 -20.92 5.50
CA GLY A 109 15.18 -20.32 4.19
C GLY A 109 16.28 -20.75 3.24
N PHE A 110 16.23 -20.22 2.04
CA PHE A 110 17.04 -20.61 0.89
C PHE A 110 17.57 -19.37 0.17
N PHE A 111 18.82 -19.45 -0.28
CA PHE A 111 19.46 -18.45 -1.12
C PHE A 111 19.94 -19.14 -2.38
N GLY A 112 19.40 -18.75 -3.54
CA GLY A 112 19.76 -19.40 -4.81
C GLY A 112 19.38 -20.89 -4.88
N GLY A 113 18.36 -21.31 -4.11
CA GLY A 113 17.90 -22.70 -4.04
C GLY A 113 18.65 -23.57 -3.02
N LEU A 114 19.63 -23.04 -2.29
CA LEU A 114 20.35 -23.75 -1.24
C LEU A 114 19.98 -23.20 0.13
N CYS A 115 19.73 -24.08 1.10
CA CYS A 115 19.47 -23.67 2.46
C CYS A 115 20.71 -22.96 3.05
N PHE A 116 20.55 -21.72 3.51
CA PHE A 116 21.68 -20.94 4.07
C PHE A 116 22.17 -21.46 5.43
N ARG A 117 21.53 -22.48 6.01
CA ARG A 117 21.96 -23.12 7.27
C ARG A 117 22.59 -24.51 7.07
N CYS A 118 22.01 -25.36 6.22
CA CYS A 118 22.48 -26.75 6.04
C CYS A 118 22.99 -27.07 4.63
N GLY A 119 22.91 -26.14 3.69
CA GLY A 119 23.39 -26.30 2.31
C GLY A 119 22.56 -27.24 1.43
N LYS A 120 21.48 -27.84 1.94
CA LYS A 120 20.60 -28.72 1.14
C LYS A 120 19.80 -27.95 0.09
N SER A 121 19.48 -28.62 -1.02
CA SER A 121 18.68 -28.06 -2.11
C SER A 121 17.19 -27.96 -1.74
N GLN A 122 16.54 -26.87 -2.14
CA GLN A 122 15.10 -26.67 -1.99
C GLN A 122 14.28 -27.74 -2.74
N ASP A 123 14.75 -28.14 -3.93
CA ASP A 123 14.05 -29.09 -4.82
C ASP A 123 13.95 -30.50 -4.24
N GLU A 124 14.81 -30.84 -3.27
CA GLU A 124 14.86 -32.16 -2.65
C GLU A 124 13.82 -32.35 -1.54
N GLU A 125 13.33 -31.25 -0.94
CA GLU A 125 12.48 -31.32 0.26
C GLU A 125 11.09 -30.66 0.10
N ASP A 126 10.74 -30.11 -1.07
CA ASP A 126 9.45 -29.45 -1.37
C ASP A 126 8.98 -28.49 -0.26
N VAL A 127 9.92 -27.73 0.30
CA VAL A 127 9.66 -26.91 1.49
C VAL A 127 8.96 -25.62 1.09
N PRO A 128 7.78 -25.30 1.68
CA PRO A 128 7.10 -24.04 1.42
C PRO A 128 7.95 -22.87 1.92
N GLY A 129 8.01 -21.81 1.12
CA GLY A 129 8.73 -20.60 1.49
C GLY A 129 8.26 -19.40 0.67
N ILE A 130 8.40 -18.22 1.24
CA ILE A 130 7.97 -16.95 0.64
C ILE A 130 9.19 -16.27 0.04
N ALA A 131 9.07 -15.79 -1.19
CA ALA A 131 10.14 -15.08 -1.87
C ALA A 131 10.21 -13.63 -1.36
N PHE A 132 11.40 -13.21 -0.93
CA PHE A 132 11.68 -11.82 -0.54
C PHE A 132 12.52 -11.16 -1.63
N GLY A 133 12.01 -11.24 -2.87
CA GLY A 133 12.68 -10.78 -4.08
C GLY A 133 13.02 -9.30 -4.08
N TYR A 134 12.27 -8.49 -3.31
CA TYR A 134 12.50 -7.07 -3.13
C TYR A 134 13.76 -6.78 -2.31
N ILE A 135 14.08 -7.60 -1.29
CA ILE A 135 15.35 -7.54 -0.54
C ILE A 135 16.47 -8.13 -1.39
N HIS A 136 16.32 -9.39 -1.82
CA HIS A 136 17.30 -10.04 -2.67
C HIS A 136 16.62 -11.04 -3.62
N LYS A 137 16.97 -10.98 -4.91
CA LYS A 137 16.26 -11.69 -6.00
C LYS A 137 16.13 -13.20 -5.80
N VAL A 138 17.10 -13.81 -5.12
CA VAL A 138 17.15 -15.27 -4.90
C VAL A 138 16.90 -15.69 -3.44
N LEU A 139 16.43 -14.76 -2.60
CA LEU A 139 16.11 -15.04 -1.20
C LEU A 139 14.69 -15.58 -1.06
N ARG A 140 14.56 -16.69 -0.33
CA ARG A 140 13.29 -17.27 0.10
C ARG A 140 13.38 -17.60 1.59
N LEU A 141 12.34 -17.30 2.35
CA LEU A 141 12.28 -17.59 3.78
C LEU A 141 11.27 -18.71 4.05
N GLY A 142 11.64 -19.62 4.96
CA GLY A 142 10.71 -20.62 5.49
C GLY A 142 9.67 -19.96 6.38
N THR A 143 8.49 -20.59 6.52
CA THR A 143 7.36 -20.02 7.27
C THR A 143 7.70 -19.73 8.73
N SER A 144 8.32 -20.69 9.43
CA SER A 144 8.70 -20.51 10.84
C SER A 144 9.71 -19.39 11.07
N GLU A 145 10.64 -19.20 10.12
CA GLU A 145 11.64 -18.13 10.20
C GLU A 145 11.01 -16.77 9.91
N MET A 146 10.10 -16.70 8.94
CA MET A 146 9.33 -15.50 8.67
C MET A 146 8.49 -15.09 9.89
N ASP A 147 7.82 -16.04 10.55
CA ASP A 147 7.03 -15.76 11.76
C ASP A 147 7.93 -15.24 12.90
N ARG A 148 9.12 -15.82 13.05
CA ARG A 148 10.14 -15.34 14.00
C ARG A 148 10.55 -13.90 13.71
N LEU A 149 10.87 -13.59 12.45
CA LEU A 149 11.28 -12.25 12.02
C LEU A 149 10.15 -11.24 12.21
N ARG A 150 8.92 -11.57 11.81
CA ARG A 150 7.74 -10.73 12.04
C ARG A 150 7.50 -10.46 13.52
N GLY A 151 7.58 -11.49 14.35
CA GLY A 151 7.40 -11.35 15.79
C GLY A 151 8.47 -10.47 16.44
N SER A 152 9.71 -10.55 15.96
CA SER A 152 10.80 -9.68 16.40
C SER A 152 10.58 -8.23 15.94
N GLU A 153 10.23 -8.04 14.68
CA GLU A 153 10.01 -6.73 14.07
C GLU A 153 8.87 -5.97 14.75
N VAL A 154 7.73 -6.63 14.99
CA VAL A 154 6.61 -6.03 15.72
C VAL A 154 7.04 -5.56 17.12
N LYS A 155 7.87 -6.33 17.84
CA LYS A 155 8.36 -5.91 19.16
C LYS A 155 9.25 -4.67 19.06
N ASN A 156 10.14 -4.61 18.07
CA ASN A 156 11.01 -3.47 17.83
C ASN A 156 10.20 -2.21 17.50
N LEU A 157 9.27 -2.31 16.54
CA LEU A 157 8.37 -1.24 16.16
C LEU A 157 7.59 -0.68 17.35
N LEU A 158 6.98 -1.55 18.17
CA LEU A 158 6.23 -1.12 19.35
C LEU A 158 7.10 -0.44 20.40
N ARG A 159 8.35 -0.89 20.58
CA ARG A 159 9.33 -0.25 21.48
C ARG A 159 9.71 1.15 21.00
N GLU A 160 9.89 1.31 19.69
CA GLU A 160 10.17 2.60 19.03
C GLU A 160 8.93 3.47 18.85
N ARG A 161 7.75 2.97 19.24
CA ARG A 161 6.46 3.61 19.01
C ARG A 161 6.20 3.90 17.53
N LYS A 162 6.55 2.94 16.65
CA LYS A 162 6.25 2.96 15.22
C LYS A 162 5.19 1.92 14.84
N LEU A 163 4.47 2.22 13.77
CA LEU A 163 3.60 1.28 13.04
C LEU A 163 4.22 0.99 11.66
N VAL A 164 3.62 0.12 10.86
CA VAL A 164 4.01 -0.09 9.46
C VAL A 164 3.07 0.69 8.54
N LEU A 165 3.61 1.41 7.56
CA LEU A 165 2.84 2.11 6.54
C LEU A 165 3.20 1.61 5.15
N ILE A 166 2.23 0.99 4.48
CA ILE A 166 2.35 0.50 3.11
C ILE A 166 1.77 1.54 2.16
N LEU A 167 2.59 2.02 1.23
CA LEU A 167 2.27 3.09 0.29
C LEU A 167 2.21 2.54 -1.13
N ASP A 168 1.05 2.69 -1.76
CA ASP A 168 0.95 2.54 -3.21
C ASP A 168 1.54 3.76 -3.96
N LEU A 169 1.86 3.60 -5.25
CA LEU A 169 2.47 4.65 -6.07
C LEU A 169 1.44 5.37 -6.95
N ASP A 170 0.97 4.69 -8.00
CA ASP A 170 0.20 5.30 -9.08
C ASP A 170 -1.21 5.68 -8.62
N HIS A 171 -1.59 6.94 -8.86
CA HIS A 171 -2.83 7.56 -8.36
C HIS A 171 -2.89 7.71 -6.83
N THR A 172 -1.89 7.24 -6.09
CA THR A 172 -1.77 7.41 -4.64
C THR A 172 -0.79 8.53 -4.30
N LEU A 173 0.50 8.33 -4.54
CA LEU A 173 1.58 9.30 -4.28
C LEU A 173 2.01 10.07 -5.53
N ILE A 174 1.78 9.50 -6.71
CA ILE A 174 2.20 10.05 -7.99
C ILE A 174 1.13 9.83 -9.06
N ASN A 175 1.29 10.47 -10.21
CA ASN A 175 0.60 10.09 -11.43
C ASN A 175 1.59 10.10 -12.59
N SER A 176 1.62 9.03 -13.39
CA SER A 176 2.53 8.89 -14.52
C SER A 176 1.77 8.70 -15.83
N THR A 177 2.36 9.15 -16.95
CA THR A 177 1.84 8.95 -18.31
C THR A 177 2.98 8.69 -19.29
N ARG A 178 2.73 7.90 -20.34
CA ARG A 178 3.72 7.74 -21.42
C ARG A 178 3.76 9.01 -22.27
N LEU A 179 4.93 9.31 -22.84
CA LEU A 179 5.13 10.51 -23.67
C LEU A 179 4.17 10.56 -24.87
N HIS A 180 3.80 9.42 -25.45
CA HIS A 180 2.86 9.37 -26.58
C HIS A 180 1.39 9.51 -26.17
N ASP A 181 1.07 9.42 -24.88
CA ASP A 181 -0.31 9.54 -24.37
C ASP A 181 -0.66 10.97 -23.93
N ILE A 182 0.32 11.88 -23.99
CA ILE A 182 0.13 13.30 -23.66
C ILE A 182 -0.87 13.93 -24.66
N SER A 183 -1.87 14.64 -24.14
CA SER A 183 -2.86 15.32 -24.96
C SER A 183 -2.28 16.54 -25.69
N SER A 184 -2.94 16.99 -26.76
CA SER A 184 -2.56 18.23 -27.46
C SER A 184 -2.58 19.45 -26.54
N ALA A 185 -3.60 19.55 -25.66
CA ALA A 185 -3.68 20.63 -24.69
C ALA A 185 -2.49 20.63 -23.72
N GLU A 186 -2.08 19.48 -23.22
CA GLU A 186 -0.90 19.34 -22.37
C GLU A 186 0.41 19.67 -23.09
N MET A 187 0.54 19.27 -24.36
CA MET A 187 1.70 19.65 -25.19
C MET A 187 1.79 21.16 -25.37
N ASP A 188 0.67 21.82 -25.66
CA ASP A 188 0.59 23.28 -25.83
C ASP A 188 0.93 24.03 -24.54
N LEU A 189 0.59 23.45 -23.38
CA LEU A 189 0.99 23.95 -22.06
C LEU A 189 2.48 23.75 -21.75
N GLY A 190 3.22 23.02 -22.59
CA GLY A 190 4.66 22.83 -22.45
C GLY A 190 5.06 21.95 -21.27
N ILE A 191 4.20 21.02 -20.82
CA ILE A 191 4.47 20.17 -19.65
C ILE A 191 5.75 19.34 -19.79
N GLN A 192 6.06 18.89 -21.00
CA GLN A 192 7.27 18.11 -21.28
C GLN A 192 8.54 18.96 -21.14
N SER A 193 8.48 20.21 -21.61
CA SER A 193 9.56 21.19 -21.46
C SER A 193 9.76 21.54 -19.99
N ALA A 194 8.68 21.66 -19.21
CA ALA A 194 8.75 21.88 -17.77
C ALA A 194 9.40 20.68 -17.05
N ALA A 195 9.00 19.46 -17.39
CA ALA A 195 9.54 18.22 -16.82
C ALA A 195 11.04 17.99 -17.12
N SER A 196 11.56 18.64 -18.15
CA SER A 196 12.96 18.50 -18.59
C SER A 196 13.92 19.48 -17.90
N LYS A 197 13.41 20.39 -17.05
CA LYS A 197 14.23 21.41 -16.38
C LYS A 197 15.11 20.86 -15.25
N ASN A 198 15.02 19.57 -14.92
CA ASN A 198 15.78 18.89 -13.86
C ASN A 198 15.80 19.68 -12.55
N ASP A 199 14.67 20.28 -12.19
CA ASP A 199 14.49 20.94 -10.92
C ASP A 199 14.33 19.87 -9.82
N PRO A 200 15.29 19.73 -8.88
CA PRO A 200 15.20 18.73 -7.81
C PRO A 200 14.00 18.96 -6.89
N ASP A 201 13.65 20.24 -6.69
CA ASP A 201 12.52 20.68 -5.87
C ASP A 201 11.21 20.71 -6.68
N GLY A 202 11.30 20.42 -7.98
CA GLY A 202 10.16 20.27 -8.86
C GLY A 202 9.26 19.10 -8.47
N SER A 203 8.06 19.08 -9.06
CA SER A 203 7.10 17.98 -8.91
C SER A 203 6.85 17.22 -10.21
N LEU A 204 7.40 17.66 -11.34
CA LEU A 204 7.17 17.06 -12.65
C LEU A 204 8.51 16.61 -13.26
N PHE A 205 8.61 15.34 -13.59
CA PHE A 205 9.86 14.68 -13.98
C PHE A 205 9.69 13.86 -15.25
N THR A 206 10.78 13.68 -15.99
CA THR A 206 10.83 12.78 -17.15
C THR A 206 11.68 11.57 -16.83
N LEU A 207 11.08 10.37 -16.85
CA LEU A 207 11.80 9.10 -16.77
C LEU A 207 12.28 8.71 -18.18
N GLN A 208 13.46 9.20 -18.55
CA GLN A 208 13.99 9.09 -19.92
C GLN A 208 14.05 7.64 -20.42
N GLY A 209 14.57 6.71 -19.60
CA GLY A 209 14.69 5.29 -19.96
C GLY A 209 13.36 4.56 -20.14
N MET A 210 12.25 5.15 -19.67
CA MET A 210 10.90 4.57 -19.75
C MET A 210 9.99 5.36 -20.70
N HIS A 211 10.46 6.50 -21.23
CA HIS A 211 9.66 7.42 -22.05
C HIS A 211 8.34 7.82 -21.36
N MET A 212 8.43 8.20 -20.08
CA MET A 212 7.28 8.61 -19.25
C MET A 212 7.49 9.98 -18.61
N LEU A 213 6.39 10.71 -18.41
CA LEU A 213 6.32 11.82 -17.46
C LEU A 213 5.70 11.33 -16.16
N THR A 214 6.22 11.82 -15.05
CA THR A 214 5.70 11.54 -13.72
C THR A 214 5.51 12.83 -12.96
N LYS A 215 4.32 13.00 -12.41
CA LYS A 215 3.96 14.07 -11.50
C LYS A 215 3.90 13.52 -10.07
N LEU A 216 4.66 14.12 -9.17
CA LEU A 216 4.53 13.90 -7.73
C LEU A 216 3.24 14.57 -7.23
N ARG A 217 2.46 13.86 -6.43
CA ARG A 217 1.26 14.43 -5.80
C ARG A 217 1.69 15.54 -4.83
N PRO A 218 1.00 16.69 -4.80
CA PRO A 218 1.33 17.77 -3.89
C PRO A 218 1.49 17.30 -2.44
N PHE A 219 2.42 17.92 -1.70
CA PHE A 219 2.74 17.59 -0.31
C PHE A 219 3.49 16.24 -0.07
N VAL A 220 3.76 15.42 -1.10
CA VAL A 220 4.34 14.07 -0.89
C VAL A 220 5.68 14.05 -0.13
N ARG A 221 6.60 14.98 -0.39
CA ARG A 221 7.92 14.98 0.28
C ARG A 221 7.79 15.21 1.78
N LYS A 222 7.00 16.22 2.16
CA LYS A 222 6.71 16.54 3.56
C LYS A 222 5.85 15.46 4.23
N PHE A 223 4.93 14.84 3.49
CA PHE A 223 4.19 13.68 3.95
C PHE A 223 5.13 12.54 4.37
N LEU A 224 6.09 12.17 3.51
CA LEU A 224 7.05 11.08 3.80
C LEU A 224 7.97 11.43 4.98
N GLU A 225 8.49 12.66 5.01
CA GLU A 225 9.31 13.16 6.12
C GLU A 225 8.57 13.02 7.47
N GLU A 226 7.36 13.58 7.57
CA GLU A 226 6.61 13.54 8.83
C GLU A 226 6.12 12.12 9.18
N ALA A 227 5.72 11.33 8.19
CA ALA A 227 5.29 9.94 8.40
C ALA A 227 6.44 9.06 8.91
N SER A 228 7.68 9.27 8.47
CA SER A 228 8.85 8.48 8.87
C SER A 228 9.11 8.46 10.38
N SER A 229 8.68 9.52 11.09
CA SER A 229 8.80 9.62 12.54
C SER A 229 7.85 8.70 13.31
N MET A 230 6.80 8.19 12.66
CA MET A 230 5.72 7.39 13.25
C MET A 230 5.58 6.01 12.60
N PHE A 231 6.13 5.83 11.40
CA PHE A 231 5.92 4.63 10.60
C PHE A 231 7.22 4.14 9.98
N GLU A 232 7.37 2.82 9.96
CA GLU A 232 8.28 2.13 9.05
C GLU A 232 7.57 1.96 7.69
N MET A 233 8.19 2.46 6.61
CA MET A 233 7.49 2.64 5.34
C MET A 233 7.90 1.64 4.25
N TYR A 234 6.91 1.12 3.54
CA TYR A 234 7.07 0.25 2.39
C TYR A 234 6.44 0.89 1.15
N ILE A 235 7.10 0.80 0.00
CA ILE A 235 6.42 0.96 -1.29
C ILE A 235 5.85 -0.41 -1.66
N TYR A 236 4.57 -0.46 -2.04
CA TYR A 236 3.96 -1.65 -2.62
C TYR A 236 3.07 -1.28 -3.80
N THR A 237 3.57 -1.51 -5.01
CA THR A 237 2.89 -1.20 -6.28
C THR A 237 2.57 -2.45 -7.10
N MET A 238 1.52 -2.38 -7.93
CA MET A 238 1.27 -3.34 -9.01
C MET A 238 2.09 -3.05 -10.29
N GLY A 239 2.96 -2.04 -10.27
CA GLY A 239 3.91 -1.75 -11.34
C GLY A 239 5.09 -2.72 -11.39
N ASP A 240 5.86 -2.64 -12.48
CA ASP A 240 7.09 -3.40 -12.66
C ASP A 240 8.20 -2.92 -11.72
N LYS A 241 9.07 -3.83 -11.27
CA LYS A 241 10.15 -3.52 -10.32
C LYS A 241 11.07 -2.38 -10.76
N ALA A 242 11.45 -2.36 -12.05
CA ALA A 242 12.31 -1.30 -12.58
C ALA A 242 11.64 0.08 -12.46
N TYR A 243 10.34 0.16 -12.74
CA TYR A 243 9.56 1.38 -12.57
C TYR A 243 9.48 1.81 -11.10
N ALA A 244 9.12 0.88 -10.21
CA ALA A 244 9.01 1.15 -8.78
C ALA A 244 10.31 1.72 -8.19
N VAL A 245 11.46 1.15 -8.58
CA VAL A 245 12.78 1.62 -8.14
C VAL A 245 13.09 3.03 -8.65
N GLU A 246 12.75 3.37 -9.90
CA GLU A 246 12.96 4.72 -10.42
C GLU A 246 12.05 5.74 -9.71
N ILE A 247 10.81 5.38 -9.40
CA ILE A 247 9.91 6.24 -8.62
C ILE A 247 10.40 6.41 -7.18
N ALA A 248 10.89 5.33 -6.55
CA ALA A 248 11.45 5.40 -5.21
C ALA A 248 12.61 6.42 -5.13
N LYS A 249 13.50 6.45 -6.14
CA LYS A 249 14.58 7.44 -6.23
C LYS A 249 14.09 8.89 -6.34
N LEU A 250 12.94 9.12 -6.98
CA LEU A 250 12.33 10.45 -7.07
C LEU A 250 11.71 10.89 -5.73
N LEU A 251 11.06 9.96 -5.04
CA LEU A 251 10.39 10.19 -3.75
C LEU A 251 11.39 10.33 -2.60
N ASP A 252 12.43 9.49 -2.60
CA ASP A 252 13.44 9.36 -1.56
C ASP A 252 14.87 9.35 -2.15
N PRO A 253 15.38 10.48 -2.64
CA PRO A 253 16.70 10.55 -3.27
C PRO A 253 17.85 10.19 -2.32
N GLY A 254 17.64 10.35 -1.00
CA GLY A 254 18.62 10.03 0.03
C GLY A 254 18.57 8.59 0.52
N ASN A 255 17.61 7.79 0.04
CA ASN A 255 17.36 6.41 0.48
C ASN A 255 17.18 6.30 2.02
N VAL A 256 16.45 7.25 2.60
CA VAL A 256 16.27 7.38 4.07
C VAL A 256 14.99 6.67 4.54
N TYR A 257 14.00 6.53 3.67
CA TYR A 257 12.66 6.07 4.03
C TYR A 257 12.40 4.62 3.63
N PHE A 258 12.74 4.25 2.40
CA PHE A 258 12.35 2.95 1.85
C PHE A 258 13.47 1.93 1.88
N ASP A 259 14.71 2.36 1.63
CA ASP A 259 15.83 1.45 1.45
C ASP A 259 15.48 0.31 0.47
N SER A 260 15.56 -0.95 0.91
CA SER A 260 15.21 -2.13 0.11
C SER A 260 13.70 -2.42 0.05
N LYS A 261 12.85 -1.73 0.82
CA LYS A 261 11.41 -2.01 1.02
C LYS A 261 10.53 -1.54 -0.15
N VAL A 262 10.88 -1.94 -1.37
CA VAL A 262 10.16 -1.62 -2.61
C VAL A 262 9.58 -2.89 -3.22
N ILE A 263 8.32 -3.17 -2.93
CA ILE A 263 7.57 -4.36 -3.36
C ILE A 263 6.84 -4.05 -4.67
N SER A 264 7.05 -4.89 -5.68
CA SER A 264 6.45 -4.76 -7.02
C SER A 264 5.46 -5.90 -7.32
N ASN A 265 4.79 -5.84 -8.46
CA ASN A 265 3.91 -6.93 -8.90
C ASN A 265 4.63 -8.28 -9.05
N ALA A 266 5.93 -8.27 -9.35
CA ALA A 266 6.71 -9.51 -9.46
C ALA A 266 6.95 -10.19 -8.10
N ASP A 267 6.75 -9.45 -7.00
CA ASP A 267 6.92 -9.94 -5.63
C ASP A 267 5.58 -10.42 -5.01
N CYS A 268 4.44 -10.21 -5.69
CA CYS A 268 3.13 -10.66 -5.21
C CYS A 268 3.02 -12.19 -5.19
N THR A 269 2.50 -12.74 -4.10
CA THR A 269 2.22 -14.17 -3.95
C THR A 269 0.90 -14.59 -4.59
N GLN A 270 -0.01 -13.64 -4.80
CA GLN A 270 -1.30 -13.85 -5.43
C GLN A 270 -1.46 -12.98 -6.67
N ARG A 271 -1.95 -13.58 -7.75
CA ARG A 271 -2.10 -12.88 -9.03
C ARG A 271 -3.13 -11.76 -8.89
N HIS A 272 -2.75 -10.55 -9.28
CA HIS A 272 -3.60 -9.35 -9.24
C HIS A 272 -4.10 -8.98 -7.83
N GLN A 273 -3.41 -9.43 -6.77
CA GLN A 273 -3.71 -9.10 -5.39
C GLN A 273 -2.42 -8.74 -4.65
N LYS A 274 -2.52 -7.78 -3.74
CA LYS A 274 -1.49 -7.44 -2.76
C LYS A 274 -1.81 -8.14 -1.45
N GLY A 275 -0.77 -8.54 -0.72
CA GLY A 275 -0.90 -9.23 0.56
C GLY A 275 0.19 -8.80 1.54
N LEU A 276 -0.14 -8.74 2.83
CA LEU A 276 0.84 -8.43 3.87
C LEU A 276 1.78 -9.61 4.16
N ASP A 277 1.60 -10.74 3.47
CA ASP A 277 2.40 -11.96 3.58
C ASP A 277 3.85 -11.80 3.06
N VAL A 278 4.16 -10.72 2.35
CA VAL A 278 5.54 -10.34 1.97
C VAL A 278 6.11 -9.19 2.79
N VAL A 279 5.36 -8.64 3.75
CA VAL A 279 5.81 -7.54 4.62
C VAL A 279 6.33 -8.10 5.95
N LEU A 280 7.43 -7.51 6.45
CA LEU A 280 7.94 -7.77 7.79
C LEU A 280 7.13 -6.92 8.78
N GLY A 281 6.15 -7.56 9.42
CA GLY A 281 5.20 -6.91 10.32
C GLY A 281 3.99 -7.82 10.55
N ALA A 282 2.98 -7.29 11.22
CA ALA A 282 1.71 -7.97 11.42
C ALA A 282 0.54 -7.06 11.03
N ASP A 283 -0.58 -7.66 10.63
CA ASP A 283 -1.83 -6.97 10.32
C ASP A 283 -2.27 -6.02 11.45
N SER A 284 -1.98 -6.35 12.71
CA SER A 284 -2.35 -5.53 13.87
C SER A 284 -1.59 -4.20 13.96
N VAL A 285 -0.49 -4.02 13.22
CA VAL A 285 0.33 -2.80 13.22
C VAL A 285 0.50 -2.18 11.83
N ALA A 286 -0.08 -2.78 10.79
CA ALA A 286 0.04 -2.34 9.41
C ALA A 286 -1.11 -1.43 8.98
N VAL A 287 -0.78 -0.28 8.40
CA VAL A 287 -1.71 0.66 7.76
C VAL A 287 -1.40 0.71 6.27
N ILE A 288 -2.42 0.62 5.43
CA ILE A 288 -2.28 0.62 3.97
C ILE A 288 -2.87 1.90 3.41
N LEU A 289 -2.14 2.58 2.53
CA LEU A 289 -2.61 3.73 1.76
C LEU A 289 -2.60 3.38 0.27
N ASP A 290 -3.78 3.28 -0.33
CA ASP A 290 -3.96 2.82 -1.72
C ASP A 290 -5.25 3.40 -2.30
N ASP A 291 -5.27 3.71 -3.61
CA ASP A 291 -6.44 4.20 -4.32
C ASP A 291 -7.40 3.07 -4.76
N THR A 292 -6.97 1.81 -4.63
CA THR A 292 -7.60 0.64 -5.22
C THR A 292 -7.92 -0.42 -4.17
N GLU A 293 -9.15 -0.42 -3.65
CA GLU A 293 -9.60 -1.45 -2.69
C GLU A 293 -9.50 -2.88 -3.25
N TYR A 294 -9.75 -3.05 -4.55
CA TYR A 294 -9.88 -4.38 -5.15
C TYR A 294 -8.63 -5.26 -4.99
N VAL A 295 -7.43 -4.67 -4.95
CA VAL A 295 -6.19 -5.43 -4.81
C VAL A 295 -5.89 -5.86 -3.37
N TRP A 296 -6.68 -5.41 -2.38
CA TRP A 296 -6.48 -5.67 -0.96
C TRP A 296 -7.63 -6.48 -0.33
N GLN A 297 -8.18 -7.47 -1.04
CA GLN A 297 -9.40 -8.19 -0.56
C GLN A 297 -9.24 -8.79 0.84
N LYS A 298 -8.05 -9.28 1.19
CA LYS A 298 -7.74 -9.89 2.50
C LYS A 298 -7.50 -8.88 3.62
N HIS A 299 -7.10 -7.65 3.30
CA HIS A 299 -6.63 -6.65 4.27
C HIS A 299 -7.41 -5.33 4.19
N LYS A 300 -8.70 -5.39 3.83
CA LYS A 300 -9.57 -4.21 3.69
C LYS A 300 -9.68 -3.37 4.96
N GLU A 301 -9.58 -4.01 6.12
CA GLU A 301 -9.67 -3.31 7.41
C GLU A 301 -8.42 -2.47 7.72
N ASN A 302 -7.28 -2.80 7.10
CA ASN A 302 -6.04 -2.04 7.18
C ASN A 302 -6.01 -0.87 6.19
N LEU A 303 -6.89 -0.88 5.19
CA LEU A 303 -6.87 0.05 4.07
C LEU A 303 -7.52 1.39 4.42
N ILE A 304 -6.74 2.45 4.23
CA ILE A 304 -7.20 3.82 4.04
C ILE A 304 -7.29 4.07 2.53
N LEU A 305 -8.52 4.02 2.02
CA LEU A 305 -8.79 4.20 0.59
C LEU A 305 -8.62 5.67 0.18
N MET A 306 -7.78 5.92 -0.83
CA MET A 306 -7.47 7.24 -1.34
C MET A 306 -8.35 7.66 -2.53
N GLU A 307 -8.60 8.97 -2.64
CA GLU A 307 -9.06 9.53 -3.90
C GLU A 307 -7.91 9.49 -4.91
N ARG A 308 -8.21 8.99 -6.12
CA ARG A 308 -7.25 8.87 -7.21
C ARG A 308 -6.70 10.23 -7.63
N TYR A 309 -5.37 10.31 -7.73
CA TYR A 309 -4.68 11.47 -8.28
C TYR A 309 -4.65 11.40 -9.81
N HIS A 310 -5.44 12.25 -10.46
CA HIS A 310 -5.57 12.35 -11.91
C HIS A 310 -4.96 13.64 -12.45
N TYR A 311 -3.62 13.69 -12.46
CA TYR A 311 -2.93 14.85 -12.99
C TYR A 311 -2.98 14.92 -14.51
N PHE A 312 -2.60 13.84 -15.19
CA PHE A 312 -2.54 13.77 -16.64
C PHE A 312 -3.87 13.33 -17.27
N ALA A 313 -4.18 13.88 -18.45
CA ALA A 313 -5.41 13.59 -19.19
C ALA A 313 -5.54 12.11 -19.58
N ALA A 314 -4.41 11.44 -19.83
CA ALA A 314 -4.38 10.00 -20.13
C ALA A 314 -5.03 9.16 -19.02
N SER A 315 -4.76 9.51 -17.76
CA SER A 315 -5.34 8.80 -16.63
C SER A 315 -6.86 8.99 -16.56
N CYS A 316 -7.38 10.21 -16.76
CA CYS A 316 -8.83 10.44 -16.79
C CYS A 316 -9.52 9.55 -17.84
N ARG A 317 -8.94 9.45 -19.04
CA ARG A 317 -9.48 8.61 -20.13
C ARG A 317 -9.49 7.12 -19.77
N GLN A 318 -8.42 6.62 -19.16
CA GLN A 318 -8.30 5.21 -18.76
C GLN A 318 -9.42 4.79 -17.78
N PHE A 319 -9.82 5.69 -16.89
CA PHE A 319 -10.87 5.43 -15.90
C PHE A 319 -12.26 5.92 -16.35
N GLY A 320 -12.41 6.35 -17.61
CA GLY A 320 -13.70 6.76 -18.18
C GLY A 320 -14.23 8.09 -17.65
N PHE A 321 -13.38 8.93 -17.05
CA PHE A 321 -13.79 10.27 -16.63
C PHE A 321 -13.91 11.20 -17.83
N SER A 322 -15.05 11.88 -17.94
CA SER A 322 -15.33 12.86 -19.00
C SER A 322 -14.83 14.27 -18.69
N ASN A 323 -14.27 14.50 -17.49
CA ASN A 323 -13.81 15.81 -17.05
C ASN A 323 -12.35 16.03 -17.48
N GLN A 324 -11.96 17.30 -17.57
CA GLN A 324 -10.57 17.69 -17.79
C GLN A 324 -9.69 17.25 -16.62
N SER A 325 -8.44 16.88 -16.91
CA SER A 325 -7.46 16.56 -15.86
C SER A 325 -6.94 17.81 -15.15
N LEU A 326 -6.24 17.62 -14.02
CA LEU A 326 -5.65 18.75 -13.29
C LEU A 326 -4.67 19.54 -14.18
N SER A 327 -3.87 18.85 -15.00
CA SER A 327 -2.95 19.47 -15.95
C SER A 327 -3.68 20.34 -16.98
N GLU A 328 -4.76 19.84 -17.59
CA GLU A 328 -5.57 20.58 -18.58
C GLU A 328 -6.29 21.78 -17.97
N MET A 329 -6.61 21.70 -16.68
CA MET A 329 -7.21 22.81 -15.91
C MET A 329 -6.18 23.81 -15.38
N MET A 330 -4.88 23.56 -15.56
CA MET A 330 -3.79 24.33 -14.97
C MET A 330 -3.92 24.49 -13.44
N GLN A 331 -4.38 23.43 -12.77
CA GLN A 331 -4.61 23.38 -11.33
C GLN A 331 -3.92 22.15 -10.74
N ASP A 332 -3.82 22.09 -9.41
CA ASP A 332 -3.33 20.93 -8.67
C ASP A 332 -3.95 20.92 -7.27
N GLU A 333 -3.73 19.83 -6.52
CA GLU A 333 -4.11 19.80 -5.11
C GLU A 333 -3.31 20.84 -4.29
N ARG A 334 -3.93 21.37 -3.23
CA ARG A 334 -3.27 22.32 -2.32
C ARG A 334 -2.36 21.59 -1.34
N GLU A 335 -1.21 22.16 -1.01
CA GLU A 335 -0.32 21.54 -0.02
C GLU A 335 -0.84 21.59 1.43
N SER A 336 -1.68 22.57 1.76
CA SER A 336 -2.19 22.77 3.13
C SER A 336 -3.23 21.74 3.56
N ASP A 337 -4.09 21.35 2.63
CA ASP A 337 -5.33 20.61 2.89
C ASP A 337 -5.77 19.78 1.67
N GLY A 338 -4.82 19.41 0.81
CA GLY A 338 -4.98 18.39 -0.22
C GLY A 338 -5.08 16.98 0.38
N ALA A 339 -5.10 15.96 -0.48
CA ALA A 339 -5.38 14.60 -0.03
C ALA A 339 -4.29 14.08 0.92
N LEU A 340 -3.00 14.18 0.56
CA LEU A 340 -1.91 13.70 1.41
C LEU A 340 -1.80 14.46 2.73
N ALA A 341 -2.03 15.78 2.74
CA ALA A 341 -2.03 16.59 3.96
C ALA A 341 -3.16 16.16 4.92
N THR A 342 -4.36 15.92 4.37
CA THR A 342 -5.51 15.43 5.14
C THR A 342 -5.21 14.06 5.75
N ILE A 343 -4.64 13.16 4.96
CA ILE A 343 -4.35 11.79 5.39
C ILE A 343 -3.23 11.74 6.41
N LEU A 344 -2.21 12.59 6.30
CA LEU A 344 -1.19 12.69 7.34
C LEU A 344 -1.81 13.01 8.71
N ASN A 345 -2.81 13.89 8.76
CA ASN A 345 -3.52 14.19 10.00
C ASN A 345 -4.31 12.97 10.52
N VAL A 346 -4.89 12.17 9.63
CA VAL A 346 -5.54 10.90 9.98
C VAL A 346 -4.52 9.90 10.54
N LEU A 347 -3.37 9.73 9.89
CA LEU A 347 -2.30 8.83 10.33
C LEU A 347 -1.76 9.24 11.70
N LYS A 348 -1.51 10.53 11.93
CA LYS A 348 -1.12 11.07 13.24
C LYS A 348 -2.15 10.76 14.32
N ARG A 349 -3.44 10.89 14.00
CA ARG A 349 -4.53 10.58 14.93
C ARG A 349 -4.60 9.09 15.25
N ILE A 350 -4.49 8.22 14.23
CA ILE A 350 -4.44 6.76 14.41
C ILE A 350 -3.26 6.38 15.30
N HIS A 351 -2.06 6.90 15.00
CA HIS A 351 -0.86 6.66 15.79
C HIS A 351 -1.02 7.11 17.25
N THR A 352 -1.55 8.32 17.46
CA THR A 352 -1.81 8.87 18.80
C THR A 352 -2.76 7.97 19.60
N ILE A 353 -3.87 7.53 19.01
CA ILE A 353 -4.84 6.65 19.68
C ILE A 353 -4.22 5.27 19.93
N PHE A 354 -3.49 4.71 18.96
CA PHE A 354 -2.88 3.39 19.08
C PHE A 354 -1.86 3.34 20.21
N PHE A 355 -1.06 4.39 20.40
CA PHE A 355 -0.04 4.46 21.46
C PHE A 355 -0.47 5.26 22.71
N ASP A 356 -1.77 5.52 22.89
CA ASP A 356 -2.28 6.23 24.07
C ASP A 356 -1.98 5.42 25.35
N SER A 357 -1.27 6.01 26.29
CA SER A 357 -0.92 5.39 27.57
C SER A 357 -2.10 5.31 28.54
N GLY A 358 -3.21 6.01 28.27
CA GLY A 358 -4.43 5.95 29.07
C GLY A 358 -5.27 4.69 28.85
N VAL A 359 -4.96 3.89 27.82
CA VAL A 359 -5.67 2.64 27.53
C VAL A 359 -5.01 1.48 28.29
N GLU A 360 -5.76 0.81 29.16
CA GLU A 360 -5.26 -0.26 30.06
C GLU A 360 -4.73 -1.51 29.34
N THR A 361 -5.06 -1.70 28.06
CA THR A 361 -4.59 -2.86 27.28
C THR A 361 -3.12 -2.73 26.87
N ALA A 362 -2.37 -3.82 27.00
CA ALA A 362 -0.98 -3.93 26.56
C ALA A 362 -0.83 -3.56 25.07
N LEU A 363 0.28 -2.92 24.70
CA LEU A 363 0.53 -2.51 23.30
C LEU A 363 0.52 -3.69 22.33
N SER A 364 1.05 -4.84 22.76
CA SER A 364 1.10 -6.07 21.95
C SER A 364 -0.27 -6.67 21.63
N SER A 365 -1.31 -6.34 22.40
CA SER A 365 -2.68 -6.79 22.16
C SER A 365 -3.54 -5.77 21.41
N ARG A 366 -2.98 -4.61 21.04
CA ARG A 366 -3.71 -3.58 20.28
C ARG A 366 -3.72 -3.91 18.80
N ASP A 367 -4.79 -3.49 18.13
CA ASP A 367 -4.98 -3.72 16.71
C ASP A 367 -5.35 -2.40 16.01
N VAL A 368 -4.49 -1.97 15.08
CA VAL A 368 -4.65 -0.73 14.33
C VAL A 368 -5.93 -0.74 13.49
N ARG A 369 -6.42 -1.91 13.06
CA ARG A 369 -7.69 -2.04 12.32
C ARG A 369 -8.88 -1.54 13.13
N GLN A 370 -8.88 -1.82 14.43
CA GLN A 370 -9.91 -1.33 15.34
C GLN A 370 -9.84 0.19 15.51
N VAL A 371 -8.63 0.74 15.58
CA VAL A 371 -8.39 2.18 15.66
C VAL A 371 -8.83 2.89 14.37
N ILE A 372 -8.45 2.36 13.21
CA ILE A 372 -8.88 2.81 11.88
C ILE A 372 -10.40 2.84 11.80
N LYS A 373 -11.05 1.73 12.18
CA LYS A 373 -12.52 1.61 12.19
C LYS A 373 -13.17 2.67 13.08
N ARG A 374 -12.64 2.86 14.29
CA ARG A 374 -13.13 3.88 15.23
C ARG A 374 -13.01 5.29 14.64
N VAL A 375 -11.82 5.67 14.17
CA VAL A 375 -11.58 7.00 13.58
C VAL A 375 -12.50 7.24 12.38
N ARG A 376 -12.76 6.21 11.57
CA ARG A 376 -13.68 6.27 10.43
C ARG A 376 -15.12 6.49 10.88
N GLN A 377 -15.59 5.78 11.91
CA GLN A 377 -16.94 5.90 12.45
C GLN A 377 -17.24 7.27 13.09
N GLU A 378 -16.20 8.00 13.50
CA GLU A 378 -16.37 9.33 14.07
C GLU A 378 -16.69 10.39 12.98
N VAL A 379 -16.54 10.07 11.69
CA VAL A 379 -16.73 11.03 10.58
C VAL A 379 -18.19 11.49 10.46
N LEU A 380 -19.14 10.57 10.41
CA LEU A 380 -20.58 10.85 10.29
C LEU A 380 -21.35 10.46 11.56
N GLN A 381 -20.68 10.32 12.69
CA GLN A 381 -21.32 10.03 13.97
C GLN A 381 -22.46 11.01 14.25
N GLY A 382 -23.62 10.47 14.63
CA GLY A 382 -24.83 11.25 14.90
C GLY A 382 -25.64 11.64 13.65
N CYS A 383 -25.18 11.30 12.44
CA CYS A 383 -25.96 11.46 11.22
C CYS A 383 -26.92 10.27 11.04
N LYS A 384 -28.21 10.57 10.85
CA LYS A 384 -29.21 9.62 10.39
C LYS A 384 -29.62 9.93 8.94
N LEU A 385 -29.35 9.00 8.03
CA LEU A 385 -29.48 9.19 6.57
C LEU A 385 -30.63 8.37 5.99
N VAL A 386 -31.28 8.94 4.97
CA VAL A 386 -32.22 8.22 4.10
C VAL A 386 -31.87 8.47 2.65
N PHE A 387 -31.85 7.42 1.83
CA PHE A 387 -31.57 7.51 0.40
C PHE A 387 -32.86 7.61 -0.41
N SER A 388 -32.86 8.45 -1.45
CA SER A 388 -34.01 8.65 -2.34
C SER A 388 -33.60 8.56 -3.80
N ARG A 389 -34.04 7.49 -4.48
CA ARG A 389 -33.73 7.18 -5.89
C ARG A 389 -32.23 7.19 -6.20
N VAL A 390 -31.41 6.78 -5.23
CA VAL A 390 -29.96 6.59 -5.41
C VAL A 390 -29.67 5.16 -5.90
N PHE A 391 -30.54 4.20 -5.58
CA PHE A 391 -30.35 2.78 -5.87
C PHE A 391 -31.36 2.26 -6.89
N PRO A 392 -30.98 1.26 -7.72
CA PRO A 392 -31.92 0.53 -8.57
C PRO A 392 -33.09 -0.06 -7.76
N SER A 393 -34.27 -0.15 -8.36
CA SER A 393 -35.48 -0.62 -7.65
C SER A 393 -35.44 -2.11 -7.28
N ASP A 394 -34.62 -2.91 -7.96
CA ASP A 394 -34.61 -4.37 -7.88
C ASP A 394 -33.54 -4.93 -6.93
N CYS A 395 -32.95 -4.08 -6.08
CA CYS A 395 -31.85 -4.47 -5.20
C CYS A 395 -32.09 -4.04 -3.74
N HIS A 396 -31.53 -4.81 -2.80
CA HIS A 396 -31.59 -4.46 -1.38
C HIS A 396 -30.71 -3.21 -1.13
N PRO A 397 -31.27 -2.11 -0.59
CA PRO A 397 -30.51 -0.88 -0.34
C PRO A 397 -29.31 -1.08 0.58
N GLN A 398 -29.40 -2.00 1.55
CA GLN A 398 -28.32 -2.29 2.50
C GLN A 398 -27.10 -2.93 1.82
N ASP A 399 -27.28 -3.56 0.65
CA ASP A 399 -26.19 -4.17 -0.08
C ASP A 399 -25.40 -3.18 -0.93
N GLN A 400 -25.95 -1.98 -1.13
CA GLN A 400 -25.39 -0.96 -1.99
C GLN A 400 -24.15 -0.32 -1.38
N ILE A 401 -23.13 -0.07 -2.22
CA ILE A 401 -21.83 0.46 -1.81
C ILE A 401 -21.98 1.75 -1.00
N MET A 402 -22.87 2.65 -1.43
CA MET A 402 -23.04 3.94 -0.76
C MET A 402 -23.73 3.84 0.60
N TRP A 403 -24.63 2.86 0.78
CA TRP A 403 -25.22 2.58 2.09
C TRP A 403 -24.15 2.06 3.05
N LYS A 404 -23.39 1.05 2.62
CA LYS A 404 -22.29 0.46 3.39
C LYS A 404 -21.22 1.51 3.75
N MET A 405 -20.87 2.38 2.79
CA MET A 405 -19.92 3.48 3.01
C MET A 405 -20.41 4.45 4.10
N ALA A 406 -21.68 4.85 4.06
CA ALA A 406 -22.23 5.74 5.08
C ALA A 406 -22.21 5.11 6.48
N GLU A 407 -22.56 3.83 6.61
CA GLU A 407 -22.51 3.11 7.88
C GLU A 407 -21.08 2.91 8.38
N GLN A 408 -20.12 2.64 7.49
CA GLN A 408 -18.70 2.57 7.83
C GLN A 408 -18.17 3.91 8.37
N LEU A 409 -18.70 5.03 7.87
CA LEU A 409 -18.41 6.38 8.39
C LEU A 409 -19.16 6.69 9.70
N GLY A 410 -19.97 5.77 10.23
CA GLY A 410 -20.68 5.90 11.49
C GLY A 410 -22.05 6.57 11.43
N ALA A 411 -22.60 6.74 10.21
CA ALA A 411 -23.98 7.17 10.06
C ALA A 411 -24.96 6.00 10.31
N VAL A 412 -26.18 6.33 10.74
CA VAL A 412 -27.30 5.38 10.82
C VAL A 412 -28.16 5.53 9.57
N CYS A 413 -28.21 4.49 8.74
CA CYS A 413 -29.02 4.51 7.53
C CYS A 413 -30.42 3.93 7.79
N CYS A 414 -31.44 4.55 7.19
CA CYS A 414 -32.84 4.17 7.36
C CYS A 414 -33.57 4.09 6.02
N SER A 415 -34.52 3.15 5.93
CA SER A 415 -35.31 2.98 4.71
C SER A 415 -36.33 4.10 4.55
N GLU A 416 -36.93 4.56 5.64
CA GLU A 416 -38.00 5.56 5.63
C GLU A 416 -37.65 6.82 6.44
N VAL A 417 -38.34 7.91 6.11
CA VAL A 417 -38.16 9.21 6.78
C VAL A 417 -38.96 9.27 8.08
N ASP A 418 -38.33 9.77 9.13
CA ASP A 418 -38.95 10.04 10.43
C ASP A 418 -38.33 11.31 11.06
N PRO A 419 -38.90 11.89 12.12
CA PRO A 419 -38.41 13.15 12.70
C PRO A 419 -36.93 13.16 13.13
N SER A 420 -36.34 12.00 13.44
CA SER A 420 -34.93 11.85 13.83
C SER A 420 -33.97 11.83 12.64
N VAL A 421 -34.47 11.70 11.41
CA VAL A 421 -33.64 11.80 10.20
C VAL A 421 -33.02 13.19 10.11
N THR A 422 -31.73 13.22 9.78
CA THR A 422 -30.92 14.45 9.69
C THR A 422 -30.66 14.85 8.26
N HIS A 423 -30.42 13.88 7.37
CA HIS A 423 -30.11 14.12 5.96
C HIS A 423 -30.91 13.19 5.06
N VAL A 424 -31.29 13.70 3.89
CA VAL A 424 -31.81 12.93 2.77
C VAL A 424 -30.81 13.03 1.63
N VAL A 425 -30.35 11.89 1.14
CA VAL A 425 -29.39 11.79 0.04
C VAL A 425 -30.13 11.44 -1.24
N ALA A 426 -30.05 12.29 -2.25
CA ALA A 426 -30.81 12.16 -3.48
C ALA A 426 -30.08 12.73 -4.69
N VAL A 427 -30.31 12.16 -5.87
CA VAL A 427 -29.83 12.72 -7.15
C VAL A 427 -30.78 13.81 -7.68
N HIS A 428 -32.06 13.77 -7.25
CA HIS A 428 -33.10 14.67 -7.72
C HIS A 428 -34.01 15.17 -6.59
N ALA A 429 -34.36 16.45 -6.63
CA ALA A 429 -35.19 17.11 -5.61
C ALA A 429 -36.70 16.79 -5.69
N GLY A 430 -37.17 16.21 -6.80
CA GLY A 430 -38.62 15.99 -7.03
C GLY A 430 -39.25 14.82 -6.24
N THR A 431 -38.43 14.03 -5.54
CA THR A 431 -38.90 12.85 -4.81
C THR A 431 -39.68 13.22 -3.55
N GLU A 432 -40.55 12.32 -3.07
CA GLU A 432 -41.31 12.55 -1.83
C GLU A 432 -40.38 12.76 -0.62
N LYS A 433 -39.33 11.93 -0.49
CA LYS A 433 -38.33 12.04 0.58
C LYS A 433 -37.54 13.35 0.50
N ALA A 434 -37.22 13.84 -0.71
CA ALA A 434 -36.57 15.14 -0.90
C ALA A 434 -37.50 16.31 -0.52
N ARG A 435 -38.77 16.26 -0.93
CA ARG A 435 -39.79 17.25 -0.52
C ARG A 435 -40.00 17.24 1.00
N TRP A 436 -40.03 16.06 1.61
CA TRP A 436 -40.12 15.90 3.06
C TRP A 436 -38.94 16.57 3.77
N ALA A 437 -37.70 16.41 3.26
CA ALA A 437 -36.52 17.07 3.82
C ALA A 437 -36.66 18.59 3.80
N ALA A 438 -37.09 19.16 2.66
CA ALA A 438 -37.30 20.60 2.51
C ALA A 438 -38.35 21.14 3.50
N VAL A 439 -39.50 20.47 3.62
CA VAL A 439 -40.59 20.86 4.54
C VAL A 439 -40.13 20.79 6.01
N ASN A 440 -39.35 19.77 6.37
CA ASN A 440 -38.89 19.54 7.73
C ASN A 440 -37.53 20.18 8.04
N LYS A 441 -37.01 21.03 7.14
CA LYS A 441 -35.72 21.72 7.27
C LYS A 441 -34.55 20.76 7.57
N LYS A 442 -34.54 19.61 6.91
CA LYS A 442 -33.45 18.62 6.94
C LYS A 442 -32.52 18.86 5.74
N PHE A 443 -31.27 18.40 5.86
CA PHE A 443 -30.32 18.52 4.77
C PHE A 443 -30.72 17.63 3.59
N LEU A 444 -30.66 18.19 2.38
CA LEU A 444 -30.94 17.47 1.13
C LEU A 444 -29.70 17.52 0.26
N LEU A 445 -28.99 16.39 0.15
CA LEU A 445 -27.62 16.35 -0.36
C LEU A 445 -27.45 15.40 -1.53
N HIS A 446 -26.52 15.74 -2.41
CA HIS A 446 -26.07 14.85 -3.47
C HIS A 446 -25.22 13.70 -2.89
N PRO A 447 -25.33 12.46 -3.41
CA PRO A 447 -24.46 11.31 -3.09
C PRO A 447 -22.96 11.60 -2.89
N ARG A 448 -22.41 12.50 -3.71
CA ARG A 448 -21.02 12.97 -3.66
C ARG A 448 -20.58 13.53 -2.30
N TRP A 449 -21.51 13.96 -1.45
CA TRP A 449 -21.19 14.37 -0.09
C TRP A 449 -20.62 13.22 0.74
N ILE A 450 -21.23 12.03 0.66
CA ILE A 450 -20.75 10.84 1.38
C ILE A 450 -19.36 10.43 0.85
N GLU A 451 -19.20 10.43 -0.48
CA GLU A 451 -17.91 10.11 -1.12
C GLU A 451 -16.81 11.08 -0.68
N ALA A 452 -17.10 12.39 -0.66
CA ALA A 452 -16.15 13.40 -0.20
C ALA A 452 -15.83 13.24 1.29
N CYS A 453 -16.81 12.91 2.14
CA CYS A 453 -16.57 12.59 3.55
C CYS A 453 -15.67 11.37 3.72
N ASN A 454 -15.87 10.35 2.88
CA ASN A 454 -15.07 9.12 2.88
C ASN A 454 -13.60 9.40 2.55
N TYR A 455 -13.32 10.09 1.45
CA TYR A 455 -11.94 10.34 1.03
C TYR A 455 -11.21 11.36 1.91
N ARG A 456 -11.93 12.35 2.46
CA ARG A 456 -11.33 13.37 3.34
C ARG A 456 -11.33 13.00 4.82
N TRP A 457 -11.93 11.87 5.20
CA TRP A 457 -12.00 11.41 6.59
C TRP A 457 -12.53 12.46 7.57
N HIS A 458 -13.43 13.31 7.08
CA HIS A 458 -14.01 14.41 7.82
C HIS A 458 -15.38 14.74 7.24
N ARG A 459 -16.35 15.09 8.09
CA ARG A 459 -17.67 15.53 7.66
C ARG A 459 -17.53 16.80 6.83
N GLN A 460 -17.88 16.71 5.56
CA GLN A 460 -17.82 17.86 4.67
C GLN A 460 -19.02 18.79 4.91
N PRO A 461 -18.85 20.11 4.69
CA PRO A 461 -19.95 21.06 4.78
C PRO A 461 -21.09 20.65 3.84
N GLU A 462 -22.31 20.60 4.38
CA GLU A 462 -23.48 20.16 3.63
C GLU A 462 -23.81 21.10 2.45
N GLU A 463 -23.56 22.39 2.61
CA GLU A 463 -23.81 23.44 1.62
C GLU A 463 -23.04 23.26 0.30
N ASP A 464 -21.92 22.53 0.32
CA ASP A 464 -21.07 22.30 -0.86
C ASP A 464 -21.66 21.23 -1.81
N PHE A 465 -22.68 20.49 -1.36
CA PHE A 465 -23.23 19.34 -2.08
C PHE A 465 -24.74 19.41 -2.31
N PRO A 466 -25.27 20.53 -2.85
CA PRO A 466 -26.70 20.68 -3.08
C PRO A 466 -27.22 19.72 -4.16
N VAL A 467 -28.47 19.30 -4.02
CA VAL A 467 -29.15 18.52 -5.08
C VAL A 467 -29.57 19.45 -6.22
N PRO A 468 -29.18 19.19 -7.48
CA PRO A 468 -29.60 20.01 -8.61
C PRO A 468 -31.12 20.06 -8.78
N GLY A 469 -31.67 21.25 -9.07
CA GLY A 469 -33.09 21.43 -9.41
C GLY A 469 -34.00 21.95 -8.30
N LEU A 470 -33.48 22.26 -7.10
CA LEU A 470 -34.18 23.12 -6.14
C LEU A 470 -34.17 24.56 -6.67
N LYS A 471 -35.25 24.99 -7.33
CA LYS A 471 -35.46 26.42 -7.53
C LYS A 471 -35.80 27.01 -6.16
N GLU A 472 -34.95 27.90 -5.66
CA GLU A 472 -35.32 28.77 -4.54
C GLU A 472 -36.58 29.55 -4.93
N ASP A 473 -37.68 29.29 -4.24
CA ASP A 473 -38.87 30.11 -4.37
C ASP A 473 -38.59 31.43 -3.65
N LYS A 474 -37.90 32.36 -4.34
CA LYS A 474 -37.80 33.75 -3.89
C LYS A 474 -39.19 34.34 -3.99
N GLY A 475 -39.87 34.36 -2.84
CA GLY A 475 -41.22 34.88 -2.69
C GLY A 475 -41.39 36.22 -3.39
N LYS A 476 -42.25 36.24 -4.41
CA LYS A 476 -42.85 37.48 -4.88
C LYS A 476 -43.97 37.85 -3.91
N GLU A 477 -43.67 38.69 -2.93
CA GLU A 477 -44.69 39.51 -2.30
C GLU A 477 -45.36 40.36 -3.40
N LYS A 478 -46.57 39.96 -3.78
CA LYS A 478 -47.47 40.83 -4.54
C LYS A 478 -47.97 41.89 -3.57
N VAL A 479 -47.36 43.07 -3.61
CA VAL A 479 -48.00 44.30 -3.14
C VAL A 479 -49.13 44.60 -4.13
N THR A 480 -50.37 44.34 -3.72
CA THR A 480 -51.57 44.88 -4.35
C THR A 480 -51.76 46.30 -3.84
N GLU A 481 -51.39 47.30 -4.64
CA GLU A 481 -51.90 48.66 -4.46
C GLU A 481 -53.34 48.71 -4.98
N ASP A 482 -54.27 48.84 -4.04
CA ASP A 482 -55.67 49.18 -4.31
C ASP A 482 -55.75 50.61 -4.86
N ALA A 483 -56.17 50.73 -6.12
CA ALA A 483 -56.65 51.97 -6.69
C ALA A 483 -58.05 52.26 -6.16
N THR A 484 -58.18 53.06 -5.11
CA THR A 484 -59.45 53.69 -4.73
C THR A 484 -59.73 54.88 -5.65
N CYS A 485 -60.77 54.71 -6.46
CA CYS A 485 -61.51 55.78 -7.11
C CYS A 485 -62.36 56.52 -6.05
N ASN A 486 -62.12 57.82 -5.88
CA ASN A 486 -63.13 58.86 -5.65
C ASN A 486 -62.49 60.25 -5.71
#